data_AF-A0A6P1FET7-F1
#
_entry.id   AF-A0A6P1FET7-F1
#
_cell.length_a   1.000
_cell.length_b   1.000
_cell.length_c   1.000
_cell.angle_alpha   90.00
_cell.angle_beta   90.00
_cell.angle_gamma   90.00
#
_symmetry.space_group_name_H-M   'P 1'
#
loop_
_entity.id
_entity.type
_entity.pdbx_description
1 polymer ?
#
loop_
_entity_poly.entity_id
_entity_poly.type
_entity_poly.pdbx_seq_one_letter_code
_entity_poly.pdbx_strand_id
1 'polypeptide(L)'
;MITRREAAQRLDIPVEMATRHGLPTRLSEEEFAALEQEPPPWLVQSRANRTGKRPVWVTLDCAICGRSEAARPKKWWPDFTFLVCEDHAPGEWPHHPEAHRRDEYDGIGTRFVGVLDTPV
;
A
#
# COMPACT_ATOMS: atom_id res chain seq x y z
N MET A 1 15.48 -8.11 12.54
CA MET A 1 14.33 -9.04 12.54
C MET A 1 13.13 -8.30 12.03
N ILE A 2 12.41 -8.90 11.09
CA ILE A 2 11.22 -8.32 10.47
C ILE A 2 9.98 -9.05 10.96
N THR A 3 8.84 -8.36 10.97
CA THR A 3 7.57 -8.98 11.39
C THR A 3 6.94 -9.77 10.25
N ARG A 4 6.03 -10.70 10.55
CA ARG A 4 5.22 -11.39 9.50
C ARG A 4 4.50 -10.41 8.58
N ARG A 5 3.98 -9.32 9.14
CA ARG A 5 3.26 -8.29 8.37
C ARG A 5 4.21 -7.61 7.38
N GLU A 6 5.41 -7.28 7.84
CA GLU A 6 6.46 -6.68 7.01
C GLU A 6 6.94 -7.65 5.93
N ALA A 7 7.16 -8.92 6.28
CA ALA A 7 7.49 -9.96 5.30
C ALA A 7 6.38 -10.13 4.24
N ALA A 8 5.11 -10.10 4.66
CA ALA A 8 3.98 -10.15 3.74
C ALA A 8 3.92 -8.95 2.79
N GLN A 9 4.26 -7.75 3.28
CA GLN A 9 4.38 -6.55 2.44
C GLN A 9 5.49 -6.71 1.40
N ARG A 10 6.69 -7.10 1.85
CA ARG A 10 7.86 -7.26 0.95
C ARG A 10 7.66 -8.38 -0.08
N LEU A 11 7.02 -9.48 0.30
CA LEU A 11 6.67 -10.58 -0.63
C LEU A 11 5.46 -10.26 -1.53
N ASP A 12 4.82 -9.11 -1.34
CA ASP A 12 3.58 -8.69 -1.98
C ASP A 12 2.45 -9.75 -1.89
N ILE A 13 2.22 -10.26 -0.67
CA ILE A 13 1.16 -11.23 -0.36
C ILE A 13 0.26 -10.74 0.79
N PRO A 14 -1.00 -11.18 0.87
CA PRO A 14 -1.85 -10.87 2.02
C PRO A 14 -1.31 -11.49 3.32
N VAL A 15 -1.51 -10.81 4.46
CA VAL A 15 -1.09 -11.32 5.79
C VAL A 15 -1.76 -12.66 6.13
N GLU A 16 -2.98 -12.85 5.64
CA GLU A 16 -3.77 -14.07 5.79
C GLU A 16 -3.09 -15.24 5.05
N MET A 17 -2.50 -14.98 3.89
CA MET A 17 -1.75 -15.99 3.13
C MET A 17 -0.44 -16.32 3.85
N ALA A 18 0.29 -15.32 4.33
CA ALA A 18 1.49 -15.52 5.14
C ALA A 18 1.20 -16.40 6.38
N THR A 19 0.06 -16.13 7.05
CA THR A 19 -0.37 -16.90 8.22
C THR A 19 -0.77 -18.33 7.84
N ARG A 20 -1.54 -18.50 6.75
CA ARG A 20 -2.00 -19.82 6.27
C ARG A 20 -0.84 -20.74 5.90
N HIS A 21 0.22 -20.21 5.31
CA HIS A 21 1.39 -20.98 4.91
C HIS A 21 2.49 -21.06 5.99
N GLY A 22 2.18 -20.63 7.21
CA GLY A 22 3.04 -20.85 8.37
C GLY A 22 4.26 -19.93 8.45
N LEU A 23 4.25 -18.75 7.83
CA LEU A 23 5.34 -17.78 8.04
C LEU A 23 5.45 -17.46 9.54
N PRO A 24 6.65 -17.47 10.14
CA PRO A 24 6.82 -17.13 11.54
C PRO A 24 6.35 -15.69 11.85
N THR A 25 6.06 -15.40 13.13
CA THR A 25 5.63 -14.05 13.55
C THR A 25 6.75 -13.02 13.42
N ARG A 26 8.01 -13.46 13.57
CA ARG A 26 9.23 -12.71 13.34
C ARG A 26 10.23 -13.57 12.58
N LEU A 27 10.91 -12.96 11.62
CA LEU A 27 11.93 -13.59 10.79
C LEU A 27 13.23 -12.77 10.91
N SER A 28 14.40 -13.39 10.75
CA SER A 28 15.63 -12.65 10.45
C SER A 28 15.62 -12.16 8.99
N GLU A 29 16.51 -11.21 8.67
CA GLU A 29 16.70 -10.80 7.27
C GLU A 29 17.27 -11.95 6.42
N GLU A 30 18.06 -12.84 7.03
CA GLU A 30 18.64 -14.02 6.35
C GLU A 30 17.56 -15.06 6.00
N GLU A 31 16.64 -15.35 6.94
CA GLU A 31 15.50 -16.24 6.68
C GLU A 31 14.59 -15.67 5.59
N PHE A 32 14.39 -14.35 5.60
CA PHE A 32 13.64 -13.67 4.55
C PHE A 32 14.33 -13.77 3.20
N ALA A 33 15.64 -13.49 3.14
CA ALA A 33 16.41 -13.61 1.91
C ALA A 33 16.40 -15.04 1.35
N ALA A 34 16.42 -16.06 2.21
CA ALA A 34 16.30 -17.45 1.79
C ALA A 34 14.93 -17.75 1.15
N LEU A 35 13.84 -17.21 1.71
CA LEU A 35 12.50 -17.31 1.11
C LEU A 35 12.40 -16.63 -0.26
N GLU A 36 13.17 -15.57 -0.48
CA GLU A 36 13.20 -14.89 -1.79
C GLU A 36 14.06 -15.62 -2.82
N GLN A 37 15.19 -16.18 -2.39
CA GLN A 37 16.11 -16.93 -3.26
C GLN A 37 15.53 -18.29 -3.65
N GLU A 38 14.91 -18.99 -2.70
CA GLU A 38 14.30 -20.31 -2.89
C GLU A 38 12.80 -20.24 -2.53
N PRO A 39 11.99 -19.58 -3.37
CA PRO A 39 10.58 -19.38 -3.07
C PRO A 39 9.83 -20.72 -3.06
N PRO A 40 9.06 -21.02 -2.00
CA PRO A 40 8.30 -22.25 -1.93
C PRO A 40 7.21 -22.30 -3.02
N PRO A 41 6.72 -23.50 -3.39
CA PRO A 41 5.77 -23.66 -4.50
C PRO A 41 4.50 -22.79 -4.37
N TRP A 42 3.99 -22.61 -3.15
CA TRP A 42 2.81 -21.77 -2.92
C TRP A 42 3.06 -20.28 -3.21
N LEU A 43 4.28 -19.79 -2.96
CA LEU A 43 4.65 -18.40 -3.22
C LEU A 43 4.84 -18.17 -4.72
N VAL A 44 5.46 -19.14 -5.40
CA VAL A 44 5.57 -19.13 -6.87
C VAL A 44 4.18 -19.13 -7.51
N GLN A 45 3.28 -20.02 -7.06
CA GLN A 45 1.91 -20.08 -7.55
C GLN A 45 1.12 -18.81 -7.26
N SER A 46 1.26 -18.24 -6.06
CA SER A 46 0.61 -16.97 -5.68
C SER A 46 1.02 -15.83 -6.63
N ARG A 47 2.32 -15.70 -6.91
CA ARG A 47 2.86 -14.72 -7.86
C ARG A 47 2.34 -14.98 -9.27
N ALA A 48 2.31 -16.24 -9.73
CA ALA A 48 1.79 -16.60 -11.04
C ALA A 48 0.28 -16.31 -11.20
N ASN A 49 -0.49 -16.45 -10.12
CA ASN A 49 -1.94 -16.21 -10.12
C ASN A 49 -2.32 -14.72 -10.06
N ARG A 50 -1.35 -13.79 -9.96
CA ARG A 50 -1.64 -12.35 -10.04
C ARG A 50 -2.06 -12.00 -11.47
N THR A 51 -3.37 -11.95 -11.69
CA THR A 51 -3.99 -11.57 -12.98
C THR A 51 -4.27 -10.07 -13.12
N GLY A 52 -3.86 -9.25 -12.13
CA GLY A 52 -4.10 -7.80 -12.09
C GLY A 52 -2.83 -6.97 -12.06
N LYS A 53 -2.91 -5.73 -12.59
CA LYS A 53 -1.83 -4.73 -12.50
C LYS A 53 -1.66 -4.14 -11.10
N ARG A 54 -2.67 -4.26 -10.24
CA ARG A 54 -2.65 -3.68 -8.89
C ARG A 54 -1.86 -4.58 -7.93
N PRO A 55 -0.85 -4.06 -7.22
CA PRO A 55 -0.13 -4.80 -6.20
C PRO A 55 -1.03 -5.11 -5.00
N VAL A 56 -0.64 -6.09 -4.17
CA VAL A 56 -1.38 -6.40 -2.94
C VAL A 56 -1.22 -5.28 -1.92
N TRP A 57 -0.04 -4.66 -1.89
CA TRP A 57 0.29 -3.52 -1.07
C TRP A 57 0.67 -2.31 -1.91
N VAL A 58 0.25 -1.13 -1.47
CA VAL A 58 0.70 0.17 -1.97
C VAL A 58 1.27 0.98 -0.83
N THR A 59 2.24 1.82 -1.12
CA THR A 59 2.69 2.86 -0.17
C THR A 59 1.83 4.10 -0.36
N LEU A 60 1.30 4.61 0.73
CA LEU A 60 0.59 5.87 0.82
C LEU A 60 1.56 6.90 1.37
N ASP A 61 1.85 7.93 0.59
CA ASP A 61 2.81 8.97 0.97
C ASP A 61 2.11 10.32 1.07
N CYS A 62 2.27 10.99 2.21
CA CYS A 62 1.70 12.32 2.42
C CYS A 62 2.50 13.32 1.61
N ALA A 63 1.83 14.02 0.69
CA ALA A 63 2.44 15.01 -0.18
C ALA A 63 3.02 16.24 0.56
N ILE A 64 2.69 16.41 1.86
CA ILE A 64 3.11 17.57 2.66
C ILE A 64 4.27 17.20 3.58
N CYS A 65 4.09 16.23 4.48
CA CYS A 65 5.09 15.88 5.50
C CYS A 65 5.90 14.60 5.20
N GLY A 66 5.61 13.90 4.10
CA GLY A 66 6.32 12.67 3.72
C GLY A 66 6.01 11.45 4.60
N ARG A 67 5.00 11.51 5.48
CA ARG A 67 4.51 10.33 6.21
C ARG A 67 4.12 9.22 5.23
N SER A 68 4.64 8.02 5.45
CA SER A 68 4.36 6.84 4.62
C SER A 68 3.59 5.75 5.38
N GLU A 69 2.63 5.08 4.73
CA GLU A 69 1.95 3.89 5.26
C GLU A 69 1.78 2.83 4.17
N ALA A 70 2.06 1.55 4.48
CA ALA A 70 1.70 0.44 3.60
C ALA A 70 0.22 0.05 3.79
N ALA A 71 -0.58 0.15 2.74
CA ALA A 71 -1.99 -0.17 2.74
C ALA A 71 -2.37 -1.13 1.60
N ARG A 72 -3.50 -1.83 1.75
CA ARG A 72 -4.06 -2.65 0.67
C ARG A 72 -5.03 -1.80 -0.17
N PRO A 73 -4.79 -1.63 -1.48
CA PRO A 73 -5.65 -0.78 -2.30
C PRO A 73 -7.05 -1.38 -2.40
N LYS A 74 -8.08 -0.57 -2.13
CA LYS A 74 -9.48 -1.00 -2.24
C LYS A 74 -9.96 -0.85 -3.67
N LYS A 75 -10.92 -1.67 -4.08
CA LYS A 75 -11.48 -1.64 -5.45
C LYS A 75 -12.03 -0.26 -5.83
N TRP A 76 -12.61 0.45 -4.87
CA TRP A 76 -13.23 1.76 -5.07
C TRP A 76 -12.25 2.93 -5.10
N TRP A 77 -10.96 2.72 -4.76
CA TRP A 77 -9.98 3.80 -4.84
C TRP A 77 -9.79 4.23 -6.30
N PRO A 78 -9.97 5.53 -6.61
CA PRO A 78 -9.53 6.09 -7.88
C PRO A 78 -7.99 6.19 -7.91
N ASP A 79 -7.45 6.58 -9.07
CA ASP A 79 -6.06 6.99 -9.19
C ASP A 79 -5.93 8.41 -8.65
N PHE A 80 -5.63 8.54 -7.36
CA PHE A 80 -5.52 9.83 -6.67
C PHE A 80 -4.45 10.73 -7.30
N THR A 81 -4.73 12.04 -7.34
CA THR A 81 -3.75 13.06 -7.72
C THR A 81 -2.67 13.18 -6.65
N PHE A 82 -3.06 13.18 -5.38
CA PHE A 82 -2.15 13.11 -4.25
C PHE A 82 -2.85 12.55 -3.00
N LEU A 83 -2.05 12.18 -2.00
CA LEU A 83 -2.52 11.75 -0.70
C LEU A 83 -1.99 12.73 0.36
N VAL A 84 -2.78 12.98 1.38
CA VAL A 84 -2.38 13.78 2.56
C VAL A 84 -2.80 13.03 3.82
N CYS A 85 -2.01 13.14 4.88
CA CYS A 85 -2.43 12.60 6.17
C CYS A 85 -3.40 13.55 6.86
N GLU A 86 -4.23 13.00 7.76
CA GLU A 86 -5.25 13.73 8.53
C GLU A 86 -4.69 14.87 9.40
N ASP A 87 -3.37 14.92 9.60
CA ASP A 87 -2.68 15.97 10.36
C ASP A 87 -2.66 17.34 9.63
N HIS A 88 -2.97 17.40 8.33
CA HIS A 88 -2.92 18.63 7.53
C HIS A 88 -4.29 19.11 7.06
N ALA A 89 -4.57 20.39 7.30
CA ALA A 89 -5.83 20.99 6.89
C ALA A 89 -5.85 21.27 5.37
N PRO A 90 -7.04 21.35 4.74
CA PRO A 90 -7.17 21.64 3.30
C PRO A 90 -6.44 22.89 2.79
N GLY A 91 -6.22 23.88 3.66
CA GLY A 91 -5.47 25.09 3.32
C GLY A 91 -3.96 24.88 3.15
N GLU A 92 -3.41 23.75 3.62
CA GLU A 92 -1.99 23.38 3.47
C GLU A 92 -1.73 22.49 2.26
N TRP A 93 -2.80 22.04 1.59
CA TRP A 93 -2.68 21.05 0.52
C TRP A 93 -2.03 21.62 -0.73
N PRO A 94 -1.42 20.76 -1.57
CA PRO A 94 -0.93 21.15 -2.88
C PRO A 94 -1.94 21.99 -3.68
N HIS A 95 -1.39 22.93 -4.45
CA HIS A 95 -2.16 23.88 -5.25
C HIS A 95 -3.22 23.17 -6.10
N HIS A 96 -4.46 23.62 -5.97
CA HIS A 96 -5.58 23.15 -6.77
C HIS A 96 -5.51 23.75 -8.18
N PRO A 97 -5.29 22.95 -9.23
CA PRO A 97 -5.20 23.48 -10.59
C PRO A 97 -6.46 24.26 -11.00
N GLU A 98 -6.30 25.34 -11.74
CA GLU A 98 -7.44 26.08 -12.30
C GLU A 98 -8.24 25.17 -13.26
N ALA A 99 -9.55 25.39 -13.34
CA ALA A 99 -10.47 24.56 -14.12
C ALA A 99 -10.40 23.05 -13.82
N HIS A 100 -10.10 22.69 -12.57
CA HIS A 100 -10.30 21.33 -12.05
C HIS A 100 -11.36 21.35 -10.94
N ARG A 101 -11.98 20.21 -10.69
CA ARG A 101 -12.82 19.91 -9.54
C ARG A 101 -12.03 19.01 -8.61
N ARG A 102 -11.96 19.39 -7.34
CA ARG A 102 -11.38 18.58 -6.27
C ARG A 102 -12.43 17.68 -5.62
N ASP A 103 -12.15 16.38 -5.62
CA ASP A 103 -12.89 15.37 -4.88
C ASP A 103 -12.01 14.80 -3.75
N GLU A 104 -12.59 14.68 -2.56
CA GLU A 104 -11.94 14.18 -1.36
C GLU A 104 -12.50 12.81 -0.98
N TYR A 105 -11.61 11.89 -0.63
CA TYR A 105 -11.94 10.52 -0.27
C TYR A 105 -11.33 10.17 1.09
N ASP A 106 -12.19 9.96 2.08
CA ASP A 106 -11.81 9.49 3.41
C ASP A 106 -11.58 7.98 3.46
N GLY A 107 -10.96 7.49 4.55
CA GLY A 107 -10.80 6.06 4.80
C GLY A 107 -9.76 5.39 3.89
N ILE A 108 -8.77 6.17 3.46
CA ILE A 108 -7.57 5.70 2.76
C ILE A 108 -6.53 5.34 3.81
N GLY A 109 -6.00 4.12 3.75
CA GLY A 109 -5.09 3.61 4.78
C GLY A 109 -5.71 3.67 6.19
N THR A 110 -4.88 4.02 7.17
CA THR A 110 -5.31 4.24 8.56
C THR A 110 -5.60 5.73 8.82
N ARG A 111 -4.85 6.64 8.20
CA ARG A 111 -4.90 8.08 8.48
C ARG A 111 -4.64 8.98 7.25
N PHE A 112 -5.16 8.59 6.10
CA PHE A 112 -4.99 9.37 4.86
C PHE A 112 -6.32 9.78 4.25
N VAL A 113 -6.28 10.96 3.63
CA VAL A 113 -7.30 11.47 2.71
C VAL A 113 -6.71 11.41 1.31
N GLY A 114 -7.46 10.81 0.39
CA GLY A 114 -7.12 10.79 -1.03
C GLY A 114 -7.77 11.96 -1.75
N VAL A 115 -7.00 12.68 -2.56
CA VAL A 115 -7.50 13.82 -3.33
C VAL A 115 -7.41 13.51 -4.81
N LEU A 116 -8.50 13.77 -5.52
CA LEU A 116 -8.60 13.65 -6.97
C LEU A 116 -8.99 14.99 -7.57
N ASP A 117 -8.08 15.60 -8.31
CA ASP A 117 -8.35 16.80 -9.08
C ASP A 117 -8.68 16.38 -10.53
N THR A 118 -9.93 16.59 -10.97
CA THR A 118 -10.42 16.22 -12.31
C THR A 118 -10.71 17.48 -13.15
N PRO A 119 -10.25 17.59 -14.41
CA PRO A 119 -10.60 18.73 -15.27
C PRO A 119 -12.12 18.93 -15.40
N VAL A 120 -12.58 20.19 -15.37
CA VAL A 120 -13.99 20.56 -15.63
C VAL A 120 -14.23 21.01 -17.07
#